data_AF-A0A950C543-F1
#
_entry.id   AF-A0A950C543-F1
#
_cell.length_a   1.000
_cell.length_b   1.000
_cell.length_c   1.000
_cell.angle_alpha   90.00
_cell.angle_beta   90.00
_cell.angle_gamma   90.00
#
_symmetry.space_group_name_H-M   'P 1'
#
loop_
_entity.id
_entity.type
_entity.pdbx_description
1 polymer ?
#
loop_
_entity_poly.entity_id
_entity_poly.type
_entity_poly.pdbx_seq_one_letter_code
_entity_poly.pdbx_strand_id
1 'polypeptide(L)'
;MDKILSAHDAASLIADGDHVALQSMGTQGIPMTMVRELIRQGRRDLTITSVVAGIGVDWLAFMGVMSRFCGPIVSMERFGLCQGFRRGVEEGLIEFEEYSETGILARLGAGARNLPFGITRGMIGTDLPGLHPDTLAEIADP
;
A
#
# COMPACT_ATOMS: atom_id res chain seq x y z
N MET A 1 -19.28 10.23 -19.73
CA MET A 1 -19.57 9.57 -18.45
C MET A 1 -19.43 10.62 -17.37
N ASP A 2 -20.46 10.81 -16.57
CA ASP A 2 -20.38 11.69 -15.39
C ASP A 2 -19.44 11.05 -14.36
N LYS A 3 -18.59 11.85 -13.73
CA LYS A 3 -17.58 11.42 -12.76
C LYS A 3 -17.95 11.82 -11.32
N ILE A 4 -19.07 12.50 -11.13
CA ILE A 4 -19.58 12.85 -9.81
C ILE A 4 -20.37 11.65 -9.28
N LEU A 5 -19.83 11.02 -8.25
CA LEU A 5 -20.41 9.84 -7.59
C LEU A 5 -20.52 10.08 -6.08
N SER A 6 -21.45 9.39 -5.43
CA SER A 6 -21.43 9.26 -3.98
C SER A 6 -20.23 8.43 -3.52
N ALA A 7 -19.80 8.56 -2.27
CA ALA A 7 -18.71 7.72 -1.74
C ALA A 7 -19.08 6.23 -1.74
N HIS A 8 -20.37 5.91 -1.52
CA HIS A 8 -20.90 4.56 -1.62
C HIS A 8 -20.67 3.98 -3.02
N ASP A 9 -21.07 4.72 -4.06
CA ASP A 9 -20.99 4.26 -5.44
C ASP A 9 -19.53 4.20 -5.91
N ALA A 10 -18.72 5.19 -5.52
CA ALA A 10 -17.28 5.18 -5.83
C ALA A 10 -16.56 3.97 -5.20
N ALA A 11 -16.86 3.64 -3.93
CA ALA A 11 -16.29 2.47 -3.27
C ALA A 11 -16.85 1.15 -3.82
N SER A 12 -18.04 1.18 -4.45
CA SER A 12 -18.62 0.02 -5.10
C SER A 12 -17.86 -0.41 -6.36
N LEU A 13 -17.04 0.48 -6.93
CA LEU A 13 -16.17 0.19 -8.08
C LEU A 13 -14.94 -0.64 -7.70
N ILE A 14 -14.61 -0.75 -6.41
CA ILE A 14 -13.51 -1.56 -5.90
C ILE A 14 -14.06 -2.93 -5.54
N ALA A 15 -13.57 -3.98 -6.18
CA ALA A 15 -13.93 -5.36 -5.92
C ALA A 15 -13.01 -6.00 -4.86
N ASP A 16 -13.45 -7.13 -4.30
CA ASP A 16 -12.58 -7.94 -3.46
C ASP A 16 -11.40 -8.47 -4.28
N GLY A 17 -10.20 -8.50 -3.69
CA GLY A 17 -8.98 -8.89 -4.40
C GLY A 17 -8.32 -7.77 -5.22
N ASP A 18 -8.92 -6.59 -5.33
CA ASP A 18 -8.33 -5.48 -6.11
C ASP A 18 -7.03 -4.96 -5.46
N HIS A 19 -6.15 -4.43 -6.31
CA HIS A 19 -4.97 -3.69 -5.90
C HIS A 19 -5.26 -2.18 -5.93
N VAL A 20 -5.36 -1.58 -4.75
CA VAL A 20 -5.77 -0.18 -4.57
C VAL A 20 -4.62 0.65 -4.01
N ALA A 21 -4.29 1.75 -4.70
CA ALA A 21 -3.42 2.78 -4.15
C ALA A 21 -4.20 3.65 -3.16
N LEU A 22 -3.81 3.60 -1.88
CA LEU A 22 -4.38 4.42 -0.81
C LEU A 22 -3.29 5.33 -0.24
N GLN A 23 -3.06 6.45 -0.91
CA GLN A 23 -1.99 7.37 -0.53
C GLN A 23 -2.38 8.24 0.67
N SER A 24 -1.41 8.43 1.57
CA SER A 24 -1.48 9.32 2.72
C SER A 24 -0.08 9.81 3.11
N MET A 25 0.00 10.58 4.20
CA MET A 25 1.24 10.85 4.94
C MET A 25 0.99 10.54 6.42
N GLY A 26 1.13 9.27 6.80
CA GLY A 26 0.91 8.80 8.18
C GLY A 26 -0.52 9.10 8.67
N THR A 27 -0.68 10.18 9.43
CA THR A 27 -1.98 10.63 9.96
C THR A 27 -2.65 11.75 9.15
N GLN A 28 -2.05 12.16 8.03
CA GLN A 28 -2.49 13.30 7.22
C GLN A 28 -2.99 12.87 5.83
N GLY A 29 -4.02 13.58 5.35
CA GLY A 29 -4.51 13.46 3.97
C GLY A 29 -5.18 12.13 3.61
N ILE A 30 -5.46 11.26 4.60
CA ILE A 30 -6.10 9.97 4.34
C ILE A 30 -7.53 10.19 3.83
N PRO A 31 -7.95 9.53 2.73
CA PRO A 31 -9.34 9.54 2.29
C PRO A 31 -10.20 8.64 3.20
N MET A 32 -10.36 9.03 4.47
CA MET A 32 -11.04 8.22 5.49
C MET A 32 -12.49 7.89 5.15
N THR A 33 -13.14 8.71 4.31
CA THR A 33 -14.48 8.40 3.79
C THR A 33 -14.45 7.12 2.95
N MET A 34 -13.44 6.95 2.08
CA MET A 34 -13.28 5.73 1.29
C MET A 34 -12.90 4.55 2.18
N VAL A 35 -12.00 4.73 3.16
CA VAL A 35 -11.64 3.68 4.13
C VAL A 35 -12.87 3.13 4.85
N ARG A 36 -13.71 4.03 5.38
CA ARG A 36 -14.96 3.63 6.05
C ARG A 36 -15.94 2.96 5.11
N GLU A 37 -16.04 3.40 3.86
CA GLU A 37 -16.91 2.79 2.87
C GLU A 37 -16.47 1.37 2.49
N LEU A 38 -15.17 1.15 2.29
CA LEU A 38 -14.63 -0.20 2.05
C LEU A 38 -14.92 -1.15 3.22
N ILE A 39 -14.75 -0.67 4.46
CA ILE A 39 -15.09 -1.42 5.67
C ILE A 39 -16.60 -1.71 5.73
N ARG A 40 -17.44 -0.69 5.52
CA ARG A 40 -18.91 -0.78 5.60
C ARG A 40 -19.48 -1.73 4.54
N GLN A 41 -18.91 -1.74 3.35
CA GLN A 41 -19.29 -2.65 2.26
C GLN A 41 -18.74 -4.07 2.44
N GLY A 42 -17.93 -4.30 3.47
CA GLY A 42 -17.41 -5.63 3.78
C GLY A 42 -16.37 -6.12 2.78
N ARG A 43 -15.62 -5.21 2.15
CA ARG A 43 -14.58 -5.59 1.18
C ARG A 43 -13.52 -6.47 1.81
N ARG A 44 -12.93 -7.37 1.01
CA ARG A 44 -11.94 -8.36 1.46
C ARG A 44 -10.78 -8.49 0.49
N ASP A 45 -9.70 -9.06 1.01
CA ASP A 45 -8.54 -9.51 0.24
C ASP A 45 -7.89 -8.41 -0.62
N LEU A 46 -8.04 -7.15 -0.23
CA LEU A 46 -7.44 -6.04 -0.97
C LEU A 46 -5.92 -6.05 -0.81
N THR A 47 -5.22 -5.75 -1.91
CA THR A 47 -3.82 -5.33 -1.86
C THR A 47 -3.77 -3.81 -1.77
N ILE A 48 -3.14 -3.27 -0.74
CA ILE A 48 -3.02 -1.82 -0.54
C ILE A 48 -1.59 -1.37 -0.84
N THR A 49 -1.43 -0.37 -1.72
CA THR A 49 -0.15 0.33 -1.91
C THR A 49 -0.19 1.74 -1.36
N SER A 50 0.86 2.11 -0.65
CA SER A 50 1.08 3.49 -0.18
C SER A 50 2.58 3.75 0.01
N VAL A 51 3.00 4.98 -0.25
CA VAL A 51 4.40 5.39 0.04
C VAL A 51 4.57 5.64 1.53
N VAL A 52 3.62 6.31 2.18
CA VAL A 52 3.64 6.52 3.64
C VAL A 52 2.24 6.28 4.18
N ALA A 53 2.00 5.06 4.64
CA ALA A 53 0.73 4.68 5.22
C ALA A 53 0.67 5.01 6.72
N GLY A 54 -0.55 5.06 7.24
CA GLY A 54 -0.80 5.19 8.67
C GLY A 54 -2.21 4.75 9.04
N ILE A 55 -2.98 5.62 9.68
CA ILE A 55 -4.25 5.24 10.35
C ILE A 55 -5.28 4.59 9.39
N GLY A 56 -5.32 4.99 8.12
CA GLY A 56 -6.22 4.38 7.14
C GLY A 56 -5.92 2.90 6.90
N VAL A 57 -4.64 2.55 6.71
CA VAL A 57 -4.19 1.17 6.55
C VAL A 57 -4.37 0.39 7.85
N ASP A 58 -4.13 1.02 9.00
CA ASP A 58 -4.35 0.38 10.29
C ASP A 58 -5.81 -0.04 10.51
N TRP A 59 -6.77 0.80 10.10
CA TRP A 59 -8.20 0.48 10.16
C TRP A 59 -8.58 -0.64 9.19
N LEU A 60 -8.08 -0.61 7.95
CA LEU A 60 -8.33 -1.68 6.98
C LEU A 60 -7.77 -3.02 7.46
N ALA A 61 -6.56 -3.01 8.03
CA ALA A 61 -5.92 -4.17 8.64
C ALA A 61 -6.72 -4.71 9.83
N PHE A 62 -7.10 -3.85 10.77
CA PHE A 62 -7.85 -4.24 11.96
C PHE A 62 -9.22 -4.85 11.62
N MET A 63 -9.86 -4.36 10.55
CA MET A 63 -11.17 -4.82 10.09
C MET A 63 -11.12 -6.01 9.11
N GLY A 64 -9.92 -6.52 8.80
CA GLY A 64 -9.73 -7.66 7.89
C GLY A 64 -10.13 -7.36 6.44
N VAL A 65 -9.97 -6.12 6.00
CA VAL A 65 -10.31 -5.69 4.63
C VAL A 65 -9.19 -5.96 3.63
N MET A 66 -7.95 -6.01 4.10
CA MET A 66 -6.76 -6.20 3.27
C MET A 66 -6.00 -7.47 3.66
N SER A 67 -5.39 -8.10 2.66
CA SER A 67 -4.55 -9.30 2.82
C SER A 67 -3.08 -9.04 2.46
N ARG A 68 -2.78 -7.93 1.78
CA ARG A 68 -1.42 -7.54 1.40
C ARG A 68 -1.21 -6.04 1.48
N PHE A 69 -0.04 -5.62 1.97
CA PHE A 69 0.43 -4.25 1.92
C PHE A 69 1.73 -4.17 1.12
N CYS A 70 1.78 -3.29 0.13
CA CYS A 70 2.97 -3.02 -0.68
C CYS A 70 3.43 -1.58 -0.44
N GLY A 71 4.53 -1.42 0.29
CA GLY A 71 4.97 -0.10 0.76
C GLY A 71 6.25 -0.17 1.60
N PRO A 72 6.78 0.97 2.04
CA PRO A 72 7.96 1.00 2.90
C PRO A 72 7.62 1.12 4.38
N ILE A 73 6.47 1.71 4.72
CA ILE A 73 6.15 2.05 6.11
C ILE A 73 4.65 2.21 6.34
N VAL A 74 4.22 1.77 7.52
CA VAL A 74 2.91 2.08 8.12
C VAL A 74 3.15 2.65 9.52
N SER A 75 2.86 3.92 9.74
CA SER A 75 3.18 4.60 11.00
C SER A 75 2.13 5.66 11.38
N MET A 76 1.86 5.80 12.68
CA MET A 76 1.13 6.96 13.21
C MET A 76 2.06 8.09 13.67
N GLU A 77 3.34 8.03 13.28
CA GLU A 77 4.36 9.04 13.58
C GLU A 77 4.48 9.29 15.10
N ARG A 78 4.10 10.49 15.55
CA ARG A 78 4.16 10.90 16.96
C ARG A 78 3.14 10.18 17.84
N PHE A 79 2.13 9.54 17.24
CA PHE A 79 1.06 8.82 17.94
C PHE A 79 1.36 7.33 18.16
N GLY A 80 2.52 6.86 17.70
CA GLY A 80 3.01 5.49 17.95
C GLY A 80 2.81 4.54 16.78
N LEU A 81 2.71 3.24 17.10
CA LEU A 81 2.62 2.15 16.13
C LEU A 81 1.18 1.90 15.67
N CYS A 82 1.02 1.54 14.40
CA CYS A 82 -0.21 0.99 13.84
C CYS A 82 -0.40 -0.46 14.33
N GLN A 83 -1.18 -0.64 15.39
CA GLN A 83 -1.32 -1.94 16.09
C GLN A 83 -2.10 -2.97 15.26
N GLY A 84 -3.12 -2.54 14.51
CA GLY A 84 -3.89 -3.42 13.64
C GLY A 84 -3.04 -3.97 12.51
N PHE A 85 -2.27 -3.10 11.86
CA PHE A 85 -1.32 -3.51 10.81
C PHE A 85 -0.23 -4.43 11.38
N ARG A 86 0.43 -4.02 12.46
CA ARG A 86 1.49 -4.81 13.09
C ARG A 86 1.01 -6.21 13.47
N ARG A 87 -0.14 -6.31 14.16
CA ARG A 87 -0.73 -7.59 14.53
C ARG A 87 -1.03 -8.44 13.29
N GLY A 88 -1.62 -7.84 12.24
CA GLY A 88 -1.92 -8.55 11.00
C GLY A 88 -0.68 -9.15 10.34
N VAL A 89 0.45 -8.43 10.34
CA VAL A 89 1.72 -8.95 9.82
C VAL A 89 2.31 -10.02 10.74
N GLU A 90 2.39 -9.77 12.05
CA GLU A 90 2.97 -10.71 13.02
C GLU A 90 2.18 -12.04 13.11
N GLU A 91 0.88 -12.01 12.87
CA GLU A 91 0.00 -13.19 12.83
C GLU A 91 -0.08 -13.85 11.43
N GLY A 92 0.59 -13.30 10.42
CA GLY A 92 0.59 -13.84 9.05
C GLY A 92 -0.74 -13.64 8.30
N LEU A 93 -1.61 -12.74 8.77
CA LEU A 93 -2.88 -12.38 8.14
C LEU A 93 -2.70 -11.36 7.01
N ILE A 94 -1.61 -10.58 7.06
CA ILE A 94 -1.26 -9.57 6.06
C ILE A 94 0.15 -9.85 5.56
N GLU A 95 0.28 -10.08 4.27
CA GLU A 95 1.58 -10.12 3.61
C GLU A 95 2.14 -8.70 3.50
N PHE A 96 3.32 -8.47 4.07
CA PHE A 96 4.03 -7.21 3.92
C PHE A 96 5.04 -7.32 2.76
N GLU A 97 4.64 -6.84 1.59
CA GLU A 97 5.50 -6.70 0.41
C GLU A 97 6.35 -5.42 0.57
N GLU A 98 7.41 -5.54 1.38
CA GLU A 98 8.22 -4.41 1.84
C GLU A 98 9.24 -3.93 0.80
N TYR A 99 9.20 -2.65 0.43
CA TYR A 99 10.22 -2.01 -0.41
C TYR A 99 10.77 -0.79 0.29
N SER A 100 11.88 -0.21 -0.19
CA SER A 100 12.26 1.13 0.27
C SER A 100 11.33 2.19 -0.33
N GLU A 101 11.26 3.35 0.30
CA GLU A 101 10.44 4.47 -0.20
C GLU A 101 10.80 4.82 -1.64
N THR A 102 12.11 4.91 -1.93
CA THR A 102 12.61 5.15 -3.29
C THR A 102 12.26 4.01 -4.26
N GLY A 103 12.15 2.76 -3.79
CA GLY A 103 11.73 1.62 -4.58
C GLY A 103 10.28 1.73 -5.03
N ILE A 104 9.36 2.01 -4.11
CA ILE A 104 7.95 2.24 -4.44
C ILE A 104 7.80 3.44 -5.37
N LEU A 105 8.48 4.56 -5.09
CA LEU A 105 8.43 5.74 -5.94
C LEU A 105 8.95 5.45 -7.35
N ALA A 106 10.03 4.66 -7.49
CA ALA A 106 10.53 4.23 -8.79
C ALA A 106 9.50 3.36 -9.55
N ARG A 107 8.86 2.40 -8.86
CA ARG A 107 7.82 1.52 -9.44
C ARG A 107 6.60 2.31 -9.90
N LEU A 108 6.05 3.16 -9.04
CA LEU A 108 4.92 4.04 -9.38
C LEU A 108 5.28 5.01 -10.51
N GLY A 109 6.49 5.57 -10.46
CA GLY A 109 7.02 6.47 -11.48
C GLY A 109 7.18 5.81 -12.85
N ALA A 110 7.57 4.53 -12.89
CA ALA A 110 7.65 3.74 -14.11
C ALA A 110 6.25 3.47 -14.69
N GLY A 111 5.30 3.02 -13.85
CA GLY A 111 3.91 2.78 -14.25
C GLY A 111 3.24 4.03 -14.81
N ALA A 112 3.41 5.19 -14.16
CA ALA A 112 2.89 6.47 -14.64
C ALA A 112 3.46 6.90 -16.01
N ARG A 113 4.64 6.38 -16.38
CA ARG A 113 5.32 6.66 -17.66
C ARG A 113 5.20 5.52 -18.67
N ASN A 114 4.43 4.48 -18.35
CA ASN A 114 4.31 3.27 -19.16
C ASN A 114 5.68 2.63 -19.48
N LEU A 115 6.58 2.62 -18.48
CA LEU A 115 7.87 1.95 -18.54
C LEU A 115 7.81 0.59 -17.84
N PRO A 116 8.58 -0.42 -18.30
CA PRO A 116 8.57 -1.75 -17.71
C PRO A 116 9.16 -1.80 -16.30
N PHE A 117 10.08 -0.88 -15.96
CA PHE A 117 10.70 -0.81 -14.64
C PHE A 117 11.18 0.61 -14.32
N GLY A 118 11.41 0.87 -13.03
CA GLY A 118 12.07 2.06 -12.52
C GLY A 118 13.43 1.72 -11.93
N ILE A 119 14.33 2.70 -11.87
CA ILE A 119 15.69 2.51 -11.32
C ILE A 119 15.79 3.28 -10.01
N THR A 120 16.35 2.64 -8.99
CA THR A 120 16.72 3.29 -7.73
C THR A 120 17.99 2.66 -7.14
N ARG A 121 18.75 3.44 -6.37
CA ARG A 121 19.84 2.93 -5.53
C ARG A 121 19.40 2.54 -4.13
N GLY A 122 18.22 2.98 -3.68
CA GLY A 122 17.83 2.95 -2.27
C GLY A 122 17.45 1.58 -1.70
N MET A 123 17.80 0.48 -2.37
CA MET A 123 17.68 -0.89 -1.85
C MET A 123 19.01 -1.66 -1.94
N ILE A 124 20.03 -1.10 -2.60
CA ILE A 124 21.34 -1.75 -2.72
C ILE A 124 22.00 -1.78 -1.33
N GLY A 125 22.47 -2.95 -0.92
CA GLY A 125 23.12 -3.15 0.37
C GLY A 125 22.17 -3.33 1.55
N THR A 126 20.87 -3.54 1.30
CA THR A 126 19.90 -3.97 2.32
C THR A 126 19.43 -5.40 2.05
N ASP A 127 18.64 -5.98 2.95
CA ASP A 127 18.01 -7.29 2.73
C ASP A 127 16.79 -7.22 1.79
N LEU A 128 16.30 -6.01 1.45
CA LEU A 128 15.08 -5.80 0.66
C LEU A 128 15.12 -6.47 -0.73
N PRO A 129 16.24 -6.45 -1.50
CA PRO A 129 16.32 -7.20 -2.75
C PRO A 129 16.08 -8.70 -2.57
N GLY A 130 16.53 -9.27 -1.45
CA GLY A 130 16.34 -10.68 -1.13
C GLY A 130 14.90 -11.06 -0.81
N LEU A 131 14.06 -10.10 -0.40
CA LEU A 131 12.63 -10.32 -0.17
C LEU A 131 11.83 -10.46 -1.48
N HIS A 132 12.35 -9.89 -2.58
CA HIS A 132 11.63 -9.77 -3.85
C HIS A 132 12.45 -10.23 -5.07
N PRO A 133 12.97 -11.47 -5.08
CA PRO A 133 13.85 -11.95 -6.14
C PRO A 133 13.19 -11.95 -7.54
N ASP A 134 11.86 -12.00 -7.60
CA ASP A 134 11.10 -12.05 -8.86
C ASP A 134 10.72 -10.66 -9.40
N THR A 135 10.85 -9.59 -8.60
CA THR A 135 10.43 -8.23 -9.00
C THR A 135 11.52 -7.18 -8.89
N LEU A 136 12.68 -7.53 -8.31
CA LEU A 136 13.86 -6.68 -8.22
C LEU A 136 15.05 -7.34 -8.91
N ALA A 137 15.82 -6.54 -9.64
CA ALA A 137 17.07 -6.96 -10.27
C ALA A 137 18.10 -5.85 -10.15
N GLU A 138 19.35 -6.22 -9.86
CA GLU A 138 20.49 -5.31 -10.00
C GLU A 138 20.87 -5.20 -11.48
N ILE A 139 21.04 -3.97 -11.96
CA ILE A 139 21.36 -3.67 -13.35
C ILE A 139 22.64 -2.83 -13.36
N ALA A 140 23.65 -3.30 -14.11
CA ALA A 140 24.85 -2.53 -14.38
C ALA A 140 24.55 -1.44 -15.43
N ASP A 141 25.15 -0.27 -15.26
CA ASP A 141 25.15 0.76 -16.30
C ASP A 141 25.93 0.20 -17.53
N PRO A 142 25.32 0.20 -18.73
CA PRO A 142 25.91 -0.42 -19.92
C PRO A 142 27.24 0.20 -20.39
#